data_AF-A0A963I5R9-F1
#
_entry.id   AF-A0A963I5R9-F1
#
_cell.length_a   1.000
_cell.length_b   1.000
_cell.length_c   1.000
_cell.angle_alpha   90.00
_cell.angle_beta   90.00
_cell.angle_gamma   90.00
#
_symmetry.space_group_name_H-M   'P 1'
#
loop_
_entity.id
_entity.type
_entity.pdbx_description
1 polymer ?
#
loop_
_entity_poly.entity_id
_entity_poly.type
_entity_poly.pdbx_seq_one_letter_code
_entity_poly.pdbx_strand_id
1 'polypeptide(L)' 'MLPQIKADNGPESNGRRTRFLKRRVEFVDHIGTPIPLLGYPPYHSKYNPIERCWGILEKHWNGAKLVDAQIMLE' A
#
# COMPACT_ATOMS: atom_id res chain seq x y z
N MET A 1 12.44 -18.11 -0.84
CA MET A 1 11.67 -17.08 -1.57
C MET A 1 11.83 -15.78 -0.81
N LEU A 2 12.20 -14.67 -1.46
CA LEU A 2 12.39 -13.39 -0.77
C LEU A 2 11.04 -12.73 -0.46
N PRO A 3 10.90 -12.03 0.68
CA PRO A 3 9.75 -11.18 0.93
C PRO A 3 9.70 -10.06 -0.11
N GLN A 4 8.51 -9.72 -0.59
CA GLN A 4 8.28 -8.71 -1.62
C GLN A 4 7.35 -7.63 -1.11
N ILE A 5 7.54 -6.41 -1.59
CA ILE A 5 6.61 -5.32 -1.32
C ILE A 5 6.08 -4.77 -2.64
N LYS A 6 4.76 -4.83 -2.78
CA LYS A 6 4.02 -4.31 -3.93
C LYS A 6 3.53 -2.91 -3.59
N ALA A 7 4.02 -1.90 -4.30
CA ALA A 7 3.64 -0.51 -4.11
C ALA A 7 2.86 -0.02 -5.34
N ASP A 8 1.82 0.78 -5.10
CA ASP A 8 0.94 1.30 -6.15
C ASP A 8 1.59 2.40 -7.01
N ASN A 9 2.81 2.80 -6.67
CA ASN A 9 3.56 3.86 -7.36
C ASN A 9 2.84 5.24 -7.35
N GLY A 10 1.90 5.43 -6.43
CA GLY A 10 1.27 6.73 -6.14
C GLY A 10 2.28 7.79 -5.69
N PRO A 11 1.87 9.06 -5.55
CA PRO A 11 2.78 10.19 -5.34
C PRO A 11 3.70 10.03 -4.11
N GLU A 12 3.26 9.30 -3.09
CA GLU A 12 4.05 9.04 -1.87
C GLU A 12 5.01 7.85 -1.99
N SER A 13 4.64 6.83 -2.76
CA SER A 13 5.39 5.59 -2.91
C SER A 13 6.00 5.45 -4.31
N ASN A 14 6.22 6.57 -5.01
CA ASN A 14 6.69 6.55 -6.38
C ASN A 14 8.19 6.18 -6.45
N GLY A 15 8.56 5.34 -7.41
CA GLY A 15 9.96 4.96 -7.65
C GLY A 15 10.89 6.12 -8.03
N ARG A 16 10.35 7.31 -8.34
CA ARG A 16 11.14 8.54 -8.57
C ARG A 16 11.27 9.41 -7.31
N ARG A 17 10.56 9.10 -6.23
CA ARG A 17 10.56 9.90 -5.00
C ARG A 17 11.72 9.50 -4.11
N THR A 18 12.75 10.35 -4.06
CA THR A 18 14.01 10.11 -3.34
C THR A 18 13.80 9.84 -1.85
N ARG A 19 12.89 10.58 -1.17
CA ARG A 19 12.57 10.35 0.25
C ARG A 19 12.00 8.95 0.50
N PHE A 20 11.14 8.47 -0.40
CA PHE A 20 10.58 7.12 -0.30
C PHE A 20 11.66 6.06 -0.49
N LEU A 21 12.44 6.16 -1.58
CA LEU A 21 13.53 5.22 -1.84
C LEU A 21 14.58 5.19 -0.72
N LYS A 22 14.97 6.35 -0.19
CA LYS A 22 15.94 6.43 0.92
C LYS A 22 15.47 5.62 2.13
N ARG A 23 14.23 5.85 2.59
CA ARG A 23 13.65 5.13 3.73
C ARG A 23 13.54 3.62 3.49
N ARG A 24 13.28 3.23 2.24
CA ARG A 24 13.20 1.83 1.84
C ARG A 24 14.56 1.14 1.88
N VAL A 25 15.61 1.83 1.42
CA VAL A 25 16.99 1.34 1.52
C VAL A 25 17.42 1.22 2.98
N GLU A 26 17.18 2.25 3.81
CA GLU A 26 17.47 2.23 5.25
C GLU A 26 16.75 1.06 5.95
N PHE A 27 15.49 0.78 5.58
CA PHE A 27 14.74 -0.36 6.11
C PHE A 27 15.35 -1.70 5.69
N VAL A 28 15.70 -1.88 4.41
CA VAL A 28 16.31 -3.11 3.90
C VAL A 28 17.68 -3.37 4.53
N ASP A 29 18.48 -2.31 4.70
CA ASP A 29 19.77 -2.35 5.38
C ASP A 29 19.63 -2.80 6.84
N HIS A 30 18.67 -2.21 7.56
CA HIS A 30 18.37 -2.57 8.95
C HIS A 30 17.94 -4.03 9.13
N ILE A 31 17.12 -4.56 8.21
CA ILE A 31 16.64 -5.95 8.25
C ILE A 31 17.70 -6.94 7.70
N GLY A 32 18.70 -6.46 6.96
CA GLY A 32 19.75 -7.30 6.36
C GLY A 32 19.22 -8.30 5.31
N THR A 33 18.01 -8.10 4.78
CA THR A 33 17.37 -9.00 3.82
C THR A 33 16.97 -8.25 2.57
N PRO A 34 17.35 -8.70 1.36
CA PRO A 34 16.93 -8.03 0.13
C PRO A 34 15.42 -8.19 -0.09
N ILE A 35 14.73 -7.06 -0.29
CA ILE A 35 13.28 -7.00 -0.50
C ILE A 35 13.00 -6.36 -1.86
N PRO A 36 12.51 -7.13 -2.85
CA PRO A 36 12.10 -6.56 -4.13
C PRO A 36 10.93 -5.58 -3.95
N LEU A 37 11.11 -4.37 -4.48
CA LEU A 37 10.05 -3.38 -4.62
C LEU A 37 9.42 -3.55 -6.00
N LEU A 38 8.16 -3.98 -6.03
CA LEU A 38 7.39 -4.14 -7.27
C LEU A 38 6.44 -2.95 -7.43
N GLY A 39 6.54 -2.29 -8.59
CA GLY A 39 5.58 -1.27 -9.02
C GLY A 39 4.54 -1.88 -9.94
N TYR A 40 3.27 -1.49 -9.77
CA TYR A 40 2.24 -1.80 -10.75
C TYR A 40 2.38 -0.91 -11.99
N PRO A 41 2.12 -1.43 -13.21
CA PRO A 41 2.01 -0.60 -14.39
C PRO A 41 0.85 0.40 -14.26
N PRO A 42 0.85 1.50 -15.03
CA PRO A 42 -0.22 2.49 -14.97
C PRO A 42 -1.59 1.82 -15.21
N TYR A 43 -2.60 2.23 -14.45
CA TYR A 43 -3.98 1.69 -14.49
C TYR A 43 -4.14 0.22 -14.05
N HIS A 44 -3.13 -0.36 -13.40
CA HIS A 44 -3.16 -1.74 -12.90
C HIS A 44 -3.22 -1.83 -11.36
N SER A 45 -3.48 -0.73 -10.67
CA SER A 45 -3.68 -0.67 -9.22
C SER A 45 -4.79 -1.61 -8.74
N LYS A 46 -5.85 -1.81 -9.56
CA LYS A 46 -6.98 -2.74 -9.31
C LYS A 46 -6.58 -4.19 -9.01
N TYR A 47 -5.37 -4.60 -9.38
CA TYR A 47 -4.84 -5.95 -9.11
C TYR A 47 -4.09 -6.04 -7.78
N ASN A 48 -3.96 -4.93 -7.04
CA ASN A 48 -3.43 -4.95 -5.69
C ASN A 48 -4.44 -5.67 -4.79
N PRO A 49 -4.05 -6.73 -4.06
CA PRO A 49 -4.96 -7.46 -3.18
C PRO A 49 -5.70 -6.56 -2.18
N ILE A 50 -5.11 -5.41 -1.82
CA ILE A 50 -5.74 -4.44 -0.90
C ILE A 50 -7.04 -3.85 -1.46
N GLU A 51 -7.20 -3.74 -2.78
CA GLU A 51 -8.41 -3.20 -3.42
C GLU A 51 -9.63 -4.07 -3.12
N ARG A 52 -9.42 -5.38 -2.91
CA ARG A 52 -10.49 -6.28 -2.46
C ARG A 52 -10.91 -5.97 -1.02
N CYS A 53 -9.96 -5.68 -0.13
CA CYS A 53 -10.28 -5.27 1.24
C CYS A 53 -11.06 -3.96 1.24
N TRP A 54 -10.66 -2.99 0.41
CA TRP A 54 -11.40 -1.74 0.24
C TRP A 54 -12.83 -1.97 -0.24
N GLY A 55 -13.06 -2.83 -1.24
CA GLY A 55 -14.41 -3.14 -1.69
C GLY A 55 -15.30 -3.82 -0.61
N ILE A 56 -14.70 -4.63 0.27
CA ILE A 56 -15.42 -5.22 1.42
C ILE A 56 -15.79 -4.12 2.42
N LEU A 57 -14.84 -3.23 2.75
CA LEU A 57 -15.06 -2.13 3.68
C LEU A 57 -16.09 -1.11 3.15
N GLU A 58 -16.03 -0.78 1.87
CA GLU A 58 -17.02 0.09 1.21
C GLU A 58 -18.43 -0.48 1.37
N LYS A 59 -18.59 -1.80 1.15
CA LYS A 59 -19.86 -2.49 1.35
C LYS A 59 -20.28 -2.55 2.82
N HIS A 60 -19.31 -2.74 3.73
CA HIS A 60 -19.56 -2.77 5.18
C HIS A 60 -20.12 -1.43 5.66
N TRP A 61 -19.50 -0.32 5.28
CA TRP A 61 -19.98 1.01 5.66
C TRP A 61 -21.28 1.38 4.95
N ASN A 62 -21.52 0.90 3.72
CA ASN A 62 -22.80 1.05 3.02
C ASN A 62 -23.36 2.50 3.03
N GLY A 63 -22.49 3.50 2.85
CA GLY A 63 -22.86 4.92 2.90
C GLY A 63 -22.96 5.54 4.30
N ALA A 64 -22.56 4.82 5.35
CA ALA A 64 -22.42 5.36 6.69
C ALA A 64 -21.44 6.54 6.72
N LYS A 65 -21.80 7.58 7.48
CA LYS A 65 -20.96 8.76 7.65
C LYS A 65 -19.86 8.44 8.67
N LEU A 66 -18.65 8.24 8.19
CA LEU A 66 -17.46 8.00 9.01
C LEU A 66 -17.03 9.30 9.72
N VAL A 67 -17.59 9.58 10.91
CA VAL A 67 -17.24 10.79 11.69
C VAL A 67 -16.18 10.53 12.76
N ASP A 68 -15.97 9.28 13.15
CA ASP A 68 -14.92 8.87 14.09
C ASP A 68 -14.44 7.43 13.81
N ALA A 69 -13.27 7.07 14.34
CA ALA A 69 -12.69 5.74 14.23
C ALA A 69 -13.60 4.63 14.79
N GLN A 70 -14.43 4.90 15.81
CA GLN A 70 -15.38 3.91 16.32
C GLN A 70 -16.36 3.45 15.23
N ILE A 71 -16.88 4.39 14.43
CA ILE A 71 -17.85 4.09 13.35
C ILE A 71 -17.20 3.30 12.22
N MET A 72 -15.87 3.36 12.07
CA MET A 72 -15.18 2.54 11.08
C MET A 72 -15.19 1.04 11.43
N LEU A 73 -15.41 0.70 12.70
CA LEU A 73 -15.33 -0.65 13.26
C LEU A 73 -16.71 -1.30 13.49
N GLU A 74 -17.79 -0.51 13.55
CA GLU A 74 -19.18 -0.96 13.63
C GLU A 74 -19.68 -1.49 12.29
#